data_AF-A0A8H5MJR4-F1
#
_entry.id   AF-A0A8H5MJR4-F1
#
_cell.length_a   1.000
_cell.length_b   1.000
_cell.length_c   1.000
_cell.angle_alpha   90.00
_cell.angle_beta   90.00
_cell.angle_gamma   90.00
#
_symmetry.space_group_name_H-M   'P 1'
#
loop_
_entity.id
_entity.type
_entity.pdbx_description
1 polymer ?
#
loop_
_entity_poly.entity_id
_entity_poly.type
_entity_poly.pdbx_seq_one_letter_code
_entity_poly.pdbx_strand_id
1 'polypeptide(L)'
;MASSSPTLTGYKSPAVEEDTEKQSRERKAALSSIPYGSLLLVLNDANLEDAIIAARPKIVDSWLKDELSSAKREDFESYREKLSSVKQIEKISHEVCNEWKRGKRKTSAEIANKISEHQEVIEFFVEYALDQCMLNIESSRREAREEIERILSVQQQHGNEYEILGIDKRLTRSQLRQRRREILSAVHPDKNKDAEAKNCAQAVNDAIDTLLEQNKTFYEPPVGYPQGSEAHK
;
A
#
# COMPACT_ATOMS: atom_id res chain seq x y z
N MET A 1 -3.82 79.05 29.76
CA MET A 1 -2.98 78.90 28.56
C MET A 1 -2.62 77.44 28.42
N ALA A 2 -3.07 76.82 27.34
CA ALA A 2 -2.83 75.41 27.02
C ALA A 2 -1.48 75.27 26.33
N SER A 3 -0.68 74.30 26.75
CA SER A 3 0.49 73.84 25.99
C SER A 3 0.40 72.33 25.87
N SER A 4 -0.13 71.90 24.74
CA SER A 4 -0.18 70.50 24.30
C SER A 4 1.12 70.19 23.56
N SER A 5 1.90 69.23 24.06
CA SER A 5 2.99 68.61 23.31
C SER A 5 2.44 67.41 22.53
N PRO A 6 2.67 67.27 21.22
CA PRO A 6 2.25 66.08 20.50
C PRO A 6 3.25 64.95 20.72
N THR A 7 2.76 63.81 21.19
CA THR A 7 3.48 62.54 21.21
C THR A 7 3.75 62.08 19.78
N LEU A 8 5.02 62.02 19.40
CA LEU A 8 5.51 61.29 18.23
C LEU A 8 5.19 59.80 18.41
N THR A 9 4.15 59.32 17.76
CA THR A 9 3.91 57.90 17.54
C THR A 9 4.99 57.37 16.63
N GLY A 10 5.97 56.68 17.22
CA GLY A 10 6.98 55.90 16.51
C GLY A 10 6.30 54.83 15.65
N TYR A 11 6.72 54.77 14.39
CA TYR A 11 6.34 53.74 13.44
C TYR A 11 6.75 52.37 14.00
N LYS A 12 5.80 51.47 14.27
CA LYS A 12 6.09 50.05 14.50
C LYS A 12 6.25 49.39 13.14
N SER A 13 7.45 48.90 12.84
CA SER A 13 7.69 48.06 11.66
C SER A 13 6.78 46.82 11.70
N PRO A 14 6.18 46.40 10.57
CA PRO A 14 5.27 45.26 10.56
C PRO A 14 6.04 43.95 10.81
N ALA A 15 5.39 43.02 11.52
CA ALA A 15 5.84 41.71 11.97
C ALA A 15 6.04 40.69 10.82
N VAL A 16 6.83 41.04 9.80
CA VAL A 16 7.05 40.19 8.62
C VAL A 16 7.92 38.96 8.95
N GLU A 17 8.81 39.07 9.93
CA GLU A 17 9.71 37.96 10.32
C GLU A 17 9.00 36.89 11.17
N GLU A 18 8.04 37.25 12.04
CA GLU A 18 7.31 36.28 12.86
C GLU A 18 6.36 35.40 12.03
N ASP A 19 5.72 35.95 11.00
CA ASP A 19 4.80 35.21 10.13
C ASP A 19 5.53 34.19 9.24
N THR A 20 6.74 34.53 8.78
CA THR A 20 7.54 33.62 7.93
C THR A 20 8.16 32.48 8.73
N GLU A 21 8.65 32.75 9.94
CA GLU A 21 9.13 31.70 10.85
C GLU A 21 8.00 30.76 11.27
N LYS A 22 6.82 31.29 11.59
CA LYS A 22 5.65 30.50 11.99
C LYS A 22 5.20 29.58 10.86
N GLN A 23 5.09 30.08 9.62
CA GLN A 23 4.75 29.28 8.45
C GLN A 23 5.79 28.17 8.18
N SER A 24 7.08 28.46 8.36
CA SER A 24 8.14 27.45 8.21
C SER A 24 8.02 26.32 9.25
N ARG A 25 7.70 26.64 10.51
CA ARG A 25 7.51 25.66 11.57
C ARG A 25 6.26 24.80 11.34
N GLU A 26 5.15 25.41 10.93
CA GLU A 26 3.91 24.70 10.59
C GLU A 26 4.12 23.75 9.41
N ARG A 27 4.85 24.19 8.37
CA ARG A 27 5.22 23.37 7.21
C ARG A 27 6.09 22.17 7.58
N LYS A 28 7.11 22.37 8.42
CA LYS A 28 7.96 21.27 8.95
C LYS A 28 7.14 20.26 9.76
N ALA A 29 6.22 20.74 10.60
CA ALA A 29 5.33 19.89 11.38
C ALA A 29 4.40 19.08 10.48
N ALA A 30 3.81 19.69 9.45
CA ALA A 30 2.95 19.00 8.49
C ALA A 30 3.71 17.87 7.76
N LEU A 31 4.90 18.17 7.23
CA LEU A 31 5.74 17.19 6.54
C LEU A 31 6.22 16.06 7.45
N SER A 32 6.42 16.31 8.75
CA SER A 32 6.79 15.28 9.71
C SER A 32 5.68 14.25 9.98
N SER A 33 4.42 14.60 9.70
CA SER A 33 3.29 13.67 9.82
C SER A 33 3.12 12.76 8.59
N ILE A 34 3.78 13.09 7.48
CA ILE A 34 3.75 12.31 6.24
C ILE A 34 4.96 11.37 6.23
N PRO A 35 4.81 10.06 5.96
CA PRO A 35 5.93 9.16 5.82
C PRO A 35 6.93 9.69 4.79
N TYR A 36 8.20 9.80 5.19
CA TYR A 36 9.30 10.36 4.42
C TYR A 36 9.14 11.85 4.00
N GLY A 37 8.12 12.56 4.49
CA GLY A 37 7.86 13.96 4.11
C GLY A 37 8.99 14.91 4.48
N SER A 38 9.84 14.56 5.46
CA SER A 38 11.05 15.31 5.79
C SER A 38 12.05 15.39 4.64
N LEU A 39 12.05 14.42 3.71
CA LEU A 39 12.90 14.43 2.52
C LEU A 39 12.54 15.56 1.55
N LEU A 40 11.31 16.06 1.62
CA LEU A 40 10.86 17.17 0.77
C LEU A 40 11.33 18.54 1.29
N LEU A 41 11.89 18.63 2.51
CA LEU A 41 12.38 19.89 3.08
C LEU A 41 13.54 20.51 2.29
N VAL A 42 14.18 19.74 1.40
CA VAL A 42 15.15 20.26 0.42
C VAL A 42 14.51 21.22 -0.58
N LEU A 43 13.19 21.18 -0.74
CA LEU A 43 12.43 22.03 -1.65
C LEU A 43 11.98 23.33 -0.98
N ASN A 44 12.44 24.44 -1.52
CA ASN A 44 12.02 25.77 -1.09
C ASN A 44 10.66 26.22 -1.71
N ASP A 45 9.83 25.29 -2.21
CA ASP A 45 8.57 25.59 -2.90
C ASP A 45 7.41 24.74 -2.38
N ALA A 46 6.53 25.36 -1.59
CA ALA A 46 5.40 24.67 -0.96
C ALA A 46 4.37 24.14 -1.97
N ASN A 47 4.18 24.83 -3.12
CA ASN A 47 3.22 24.33 -4.13
C ASN A 47 3.76 23.07 -4.82
N LEU A 48 5.08 23.00 -5.00
CA LEU A 48 5.74 21.81 -5.54
C LEU A 48 5.66 20.64 -4.55
N GLU A 49 5.90 20.88 -3.27
CA GLU A 49 5.75 19.84 -2.24
C GLU A 49 4.33 19.29 -2.20
N ASP A 50 3.31 20.15 -2.16
CA ASP A 50 1.91 19.73 -2.14
C ASP A 50 1.57 18.87 -3.37
N ALA A 51 2.06 19.25 -4.55
CA ALA A 51 1.87 18.48 -5.78
C ALA A 51 2.61 17.13 -5.75
N ILE A 52 3.83 17.08 -5.20
CA ILE A 52 4.61 15.85 -5.00
C ILE A 52 3.89 14.89 -4.06
N ILE A 53 3.38 15.40 -2.93
CA ILE A 53 2.63 14.61 -1.96
C ILE A 53 1.34 14.07 -2.59
N ALA A 54 0.61 14.90 -3.34
CA ALA A 54 -0.62 14.51 -4.00
C ALA A 54 -0.40 13.47 -5.12
N ALA A 55 0.74 13.50 -5.82
CA ALA A 55 1.08 12.56 -6.88
C ALA A 55 1.51 11.17 -6.34
N ARG A 56 2.00 11.09 -5.09
CA ARG A 56 2.56 9.86 -4.51
C ARG A 56 1.67 8.63 -4.65
N PRO A 57 0.37 8.65 -4.28
CA PRO A 57 -0.46 7.45 -4.35
C PRO A 57 -0.52 6.87 -5.77
N LYS A 58 -0.67 7.72 -6.80
CA LYS A 58 -0.81 7.26 -8.18
C LYS A 58 0.49 6.66 -8.73
N ILE A 59 1.62 7.27 -8.41
CA ILE A 59 2.95 6.78 -8.82
C ILE A 59 3.20 5.42 -8.16
N VAL A 60 3.00 5.35 -6.85
CA VAL A 60 3.26 4.14 -6.05
C VAL A 60 2.32 3.01 -6.46
N ASP A 61 1.03 3.29 -6.67
CA ASP A 61 0.07 2.28 -7.13
C ASP A 61 0.43 1.73 -8.50
N SER A 62 0.95 2.55 -9.41
CA SER A 62 1.47 2.08 -10.69
C SER A 62 2.73 1.24 -10.51
N TRP A 63 3.66 1.66 -9.66
CA TRP A 63 4.86 0.87 -9.38
C TRP A 63 4.55 -0.49 -8.76
N LEU A 64 3.60 -0.56 -7.83
CA LEU A 64 3.18 -1.83 -7.22
C LEU A 64 2.54 -2.77 -8.24
N LYS A 65 1.81 -2.25 -9.24
CA LYS A 65 1.16 -3.04 -10.29
C LYS A 65 2.11 -3.50 -11.39
N ASP A 66 3.07 -2.66 -11.74
CA ASP A 66 3.93 -2.87 -12.90
C ASP A 66 5.35 -3.22 -12.43
N GLU A 67 6.12 -2.22 -12.00
CA GLU A 67 7.56 -2.35 -11.76
C GLU A 67 7.94 -3.27 -10.60
N LEU A 68 7.12 -3.34 -9.55
CA LEU A 68 7.32 -4.09 -8.29
C LEU A 68 6.42 -5.33 -8.18
N SER A 69 5.65 -5.67 -9.22
CA SER A 69 4.69 -6.78 -9.21
C SER A 69 5.33 -8.15 -8.89
N SER A 70 6.59 -8.32 -9.26
CA SER A 70 7.38 -9.54 -9.01
C SER A 70 8.52 -9.31 -8.01
N ALA A 71 8.47 -8.23 -7.23
CA ALA A 71 9.55 -7.89 -6.31
C ALA A 71 9.67 -8.92 -5.19
N LYS A 72 10.91 -9.31 -4.89
CA LYS A 72 11.28 -10.14 -3.75
C LYS A 72 12.08 -9.31 -2.76
N ARG A 73 12.05 -9.72 -1.50
CA ARG A 73 12.75 -9.03 -0.40
C ARG A 73 14.27 -8.88 -0.64
N GLU A 74 14.85 -9.81 -1.39
CA GLU A 74 16.30 -9.89 -1.66
C GLU A 74 16.75 -8.91 -2.77
N ASP A 75 15.81 -8.34 -3.54
CA ASP A 75 16.11 -7.58 -4.77
C ASP A 75 15.91 -6.05 -4.61
N PHE A 76 15.65 -5.54 -3.41
CA PHE A 76 15.20 -4.15 -3.23
C PHE A 76 16.22 -3.10 -3.68
N GLU A 77 17.52 -3.38 -3.62
CA GLU A 77 18.54 -2.46 -4.13
C GLU A 77 18.42 -2.30 -5.67
N SER A 78 18.25 -3.40 -6.39
CA SER A 78 18.01 -3.39 -7.84
C SER A 78 16.73 -2.64 -8.21
N TYR A 79 15.68 -2.76 -7.39
CA TYR A 79 14.45 -2.00 -7.60
C TYR A 79 14.62 -0.52 -7.26
N ARG A 80 15.41 -0.16 -6.24
CA ARG A 80 15.75 1.23 -5.92
C ARG A 80 16.43 1.93 -7.10
N GLU A 81 17.41 1.28 -7.73
CA GLU A 81 18.06 1.79 -8.93
C GLU A 81 17.09 1.93 -10.11
N LYS A 82 16.25 0.90 -10.35
CA LYS A 82 15.25 0.90 -11.42
C LYS A 82 14.22 2.03 -11.24
N LEU A 83 13.73 2.23 -10.02
CA LEU A 83 12.73 3.25 -9.69
C LEU A 83 13.33 4.67 -9.68
N SER A 84 14.65 4.79 -9.55
CA SER A 84 15.38 6.07 -9.65
C SER A 84 15.83 6.41 -11.08
N SER A 85 15.46 5.61 -12.08
CA SER A 85 15.87 5.85 -13.47
C SER A 85 15.24 7.11 -14.07
N VAL A 86 15.90 7.69 -15.08
CA VAL A 86 15.42 8.89 -15.81
C VAL A 86 13.98 8.74 -16.30
N LYS A 87 13.62 7.55 -16.81
CA LYS A 87 12.26 7.23 -17.24
C LYS A 87 11.23 7.40 -16.12
N GLN A 88 11.60 7.04 -14.89
CA GLN A 88 10.73 7.18 -13.73
C GLN A 88 10.68 8.62 -13.24
N ILE A 89 11.78 9.37 -13.31
CA ILE A 89 11.78 10.81 -13.05
C ILE A 89 10.81 11.53 -14.00
N GLU A 90 10.81 11.18 -15.29
CA GLU A 90 9.85 11.72 -16.26
C GLU A 90 8.40 11.38 -15.87
N LYS A 91 8.13 10.13 -15.49
CA LYS A 91 6.81 9.69 -15.02
C LYS A 91 6.35 10.45 -13.78
N ILE A 92 7.22 10.60 -12.78
CA ILE A 92 6.94 11.39 -11.57
C ILE A 92 6.66 12.84 -11.97
N SER A 93 7.51 13.44 -12.80
CA SER A 93 7.36 14.83 -13.21
C SER A 93 6.03 15.11 -13.92
N HIS A 94 5.57 14.16 -14.73
CA HIS A 94 4.29 14.27 -15.44
C HIS A 94 3.12 14.22 -14.45
N GLU A 95 3.13 13.29 -13.50
CA GLU A 95 2.05 13.17 -12.53
C GLU A 95 2.02 14.33 -11.53
N VAL A 96 3.19 14.83 -11.12
CA VAL A 96 3.31 16.04 -10.30
C VAL A 96 2.80 17.27 -11.07
N CYS A 97 3.08 17.36 -12.38
CA CYS A 97 2.54 18.43 -13.22
C CYS A 97 1.01 18.37 -13.29
N ASN A 98 0.40 17.17 -13.30
CA ASN A 98 -1.05 16.98 -13.30
C ASN A 98 -1.69 17.38 -11.96
N GLU A 99 -1.01 17.15 -10.85
CA GLU A 99 -1.48 17.55 -9.51
C GLU A 99 -1.16 19.02 -9.14
N TRP A 100 -0.46 19.74 -10.02
CA TRP A 100 -0.09 21.14 -9.81
C TRP A 100 -1.31 22.08 -9.89
N LYS A 101 -1.84 22.47 -8.72
CA LYS A 101 -3.09 23.25 -8.63
C LYS A 101 -2.89 24.76 -8.41
N ARG A 102 -1.74 25.19 -7.88
CA ARG A 102 -1.54 26.57 -7.39
C ARG A 102 -0.16 27.13 -7.77
N GLY A 103 -0.09 28.44 -7.99
CA GLY A 103 1.15 29.13 -8.35
C GLY A 103 1.45 29.17 -9.85
N LYS A 104 2.66 29.64 -10.20
CA LYS A 104 3.11 29.71 -11.60
C LYS A 104 3.22 28.30 -12.17
N ARG A 105 2.54 28.05 -13.30
CA ARG A 105 2.63 26.76 -14.00
C ARG A 105 4.09 26.48 -14.34
N LYS A 106 4.56 25.31 -13.96
CA LYS A 106 5.85 24.75 -14.37
C LYS A 106 5.62 23.70 -15.42
N THR A 107 6.59 23.57 -16.31
CA THR A 107 6.59 22.48 -17.29
C THR A 107 7.05 21.17 -16.63
N SER A 108 6.64 20.03 -17.18
CA SER A 108 7.13 18.71 -16.74
C SER A 108 8.66 18.65 -16.75
N ALA A 109 9.31 19.30 -17.73
CA ALA A 109 10.77 19.36 -17.82
C ALA A 109 11.42 20.15 -16.65
N GLU A 110 10.83 21.28 -16.25
CA GLU A 110 11.31 22.04 -15.08
C GLU A 110 11.15 21.24 -13.78
N ILE A 111 10.06 20.48 -13.66
CA ILE A 111 9.82 19.60 -12.51
C ILE A 111 10.82 18.44 -12.51
N ALA A 112 11.05 17.80 -13.66
CA ALA A 112 12.02 16.72 -13.81
C ALA A 112 13.45 17.16 -13.45
N ASN A 113 13.86 18.36 -13.88
CA ASN A 113 15.18 18.91 -13.51
C ASN A 113 15.29 19.10 -11.99
N LYS A 114 14.27 19.68 -11.34
CA LYS A 114 14.25 19.85 -9.88
C LYS A 114 14.28 18.53 -9.11
N ILE A 115 13.58 17.51 -9.61
CA ILE A 115 13.62 16.17 -9.00
C ILE A 115 15.01 15.56 -9.19
N SER A 116 15.64 15.76 -10.35
CA SER A 116 16.99 15.24 -10.64
C SER A 116 18.09 15.95 -9.83
N GLU A 117 17.87 17.21 -9.45
CA GLU A 117 18.78 17.98 -8.58
C GLU A 117 18.73 17.51 -7.12
N HIS A 118 17.63 16.89 -6.70
CA HIS A 118 17.36 16.50 -5.32
C HIS A 118 16.96 15.03 -5.23
N GLN A 119 17.94 14.15 -5.07
CA GLN A 119 17.74 12.70 -4.96
C GLN A 119 16.75 12.34 -3.84
N GLU A 120 16.68 13.14 -2.78
CA GLU A 120 15.76 12.98 -1.65
C GLU A 120 14.28 13.00 -2.09
N VAL A 121 13.97 13.74 -3.16
CA VAL A 121 12.62 13.79 -3.72
C VAL A 121 12.25 12.47 -4.39
N ILE A 122 13.20 11.80 -5.03
CA ILE A 122 12.97 10.46 -5.61
C ILE A 122 12.84 9.44 -4.47
N GLU A 123 13.71 9.52 -3.46
CA GLU A 123 13.68 8.64 -2.28
C GLU A 123 12.34 8.73 -1.53
N PHE A 124 11.71 9.90 -1.47
CA PHE A 124 10.35 10.07 -0.92
C PHE A 124 9.31 9.12 -1.55
N PHE A 125 9.39 8.87 -2.87
CA PHE A 125 8.52 7.91 -3.53
C PHE A 125 9.03 6.48 -3.38
N VAL A 126 10.34 6.27 -3.56
CA VAL A 126 10.95 4.94 -3.59
C VAL A 126 10.83 4.24 -2.25
N GLU A 127 11.19 4.89 -1.14
CA GLU A 127 11.12 4.28 0.20
C GLU A 127 9.69 3.90 0.54
N TYR A 128 8.74 4.82 0.30
CA TYR A 128 7.34 4.53 0.53
C TYR A 128 6.83 3.37 -0.33
N ALA A 129 7.23 3.28 -1.60
CA ALA A 129 6.84 2.18 -2.48
C ALA A 129 7.41 0.83 -2.03
N LEU A 130 8.68 0.81 -1.56
CA LEU A 130 9.31 -0.40 -1.03
C LEU A 130 8.65 -0.85 0.27
N ASP A 131 8.30 0.07 1.17
CA ASP A 131 7.54 -0.23 2.38
C ASP A 131 6.17 -0.83 2.06
N GLN A 132 5.42 -0.22 1.14
CA GLN A 132 4.13 -0.77 0.70
C GLN A 132 4.29 -2.15 0.04
N CYS A 133 5.36 -2.34 -0.73
CA CYS A 133 5.68 -3.63 -1.31
C CYS A 133 5.99 -4.69 -0.23
N MET A 134 6.78 -4.35 0.78
CA MET A 134 7.06 -5.23 1.92
C MET A 134 5.79 -5.60 2.67
N LEU A 135 4.93 -4.63 2.98
CA LEU A 135 3.64 -4.86 3.64
C LEU A 135 2.75 -5.80 2.82
N ASN A 136 2.72 -5.64 1.50
CA ASN A 136 1.96 -6.53 0.61
C ASN A 136 2.53 -7.96 0.58
N ILE A 137 3.85 -8.11 0.58
CA ILE A 137 4.52 -9.43 0.65
C ILE A 137 4.24 -10.10 2.00
N GLU A 138 4.34 -9.36 3.10
CA GLU A 138 4.13 -9.88 4.45
C GLU A 138 2.67 -10.26 4.71
N SER A 139 1.72 -9.42 4.29
CA SER A 139 0.29 -9.73 4.36
C SER A 139 -0.05 -10.99 3.56
N SER A 140 0.40 -11.09 2.30
CA SER A 140 0.20 -12.29 1.48
C SER A 140 0.77 -13.55 2.15
N ARG A 141 1.94 -13.44 2.80
CA ARG A 141 2.55 -14.57 3.51
C ARG A 141 1.78 -14.95 4.77
N ARG A 142 1.26 -13.96 5.50
CA ARG A 142 0.44 -14.16 6.69
C ARG A 142 -0.87 -14.85 6.31
N GLU A 143 -1.56 -14.37 5.29
CA GLU A 143 -2.77 -15.00 4.75
C GLU A 143 -2.50 -16.45 4.34
N ALA A 144 -1.38 -16.71 3.67
CA ALA A 144 -0.98 -18.06 3.29
C ALA A 144 -0.75 -18.99 4.50
N ARG A 145 -0.20 -18.46 5.61
CA ARG A 145 0.00 -19.23 6.85
C ARG A 145 -1.33 -19.50 7.55
N GLU A 146 -2.15 -18.47 7.72
CA GLU A 146 -3.46 -18.58 8.35
C GLU A 146 -4.35 -19.57 7.59
N GLU A 147 -4.28 -19.59 6.26
CA GLU A 147 -5.03 -20.54 5.44
C GLU A 147 -4.51 -21.98 5.56
N ILE A 148 -3.19 -22.19 5.68
CA ILE A 148 -2.61 -23.51 5.97
C ILE A 148 -3.06 -23.99 7.35
N GLU A 149 -2.94 -23.16 8.39
CA GLU A 149 -3.37 -23.50 9.75
C GLU A 149 -4.87 -23.84 9.81
N ARG A 150 -5.69 -23.08 9.07
CA ARG A 150 -7.13 -23.36 8.93
C ARG A 150 -7.37 -24.74 8.30
N ILE A 151 -6.69 -25.07 7.21
CA ILE A 151 -6.88 -26.39 6.55
C ILE A 151 -6.39 -27.52 7.45
N LEU A 152 -5.23 -27.37 8.10
CA LEU A 152 -4.68 -28.37 9.01
C LEU A 152 -5.58 -28.62 10.22
N SER A 153 -6.14 -27.57 10.81
CA SER A 153 -7.07 -27.71 11.94
C SER A 153 -8.35 -28.45 11.53
N VAL A 154 -8.91 -28.14 10.36
CA VAL A 154 -10.07 -28.87 9.81
C VAL A 154 -9.73 -30.34 9.56
N GLN A 155 -8.55 -30.64 8.99
CA GLN A 155 -8.11 -32.03 8.78
C GLN A 155 -7.95 -32.79 10.10
N GLN A 156 -7.38 -32.16 11.14
CA GLN A 156 -7.23 -32.75 12.46
C GLN A 156 -8.58 -33.03 13.13
N GLN A 157 -9.59 -32.20 12.86
CA GLN A 157 -10.95 -32.38 13.37
C GLN A 157 -11.80 -33.33 12.51
N HIS A 158 -11.22 -33.95 11.47
CA HIS A 158 -11.94 -34.74 10.47
C HIS A 158 -13.13 -33.99 9.86
N GLY A 159 -12.96 -32.69 9.61
CA GLY A 159 -13.98 -31.84 9.02
C GLY A 159 -14.34 -32.22 7.58
N ASN A 160 -15.50 -31.76 7.13
CA ASN A 160 -16.04 -32.12 5.82
C ASN A 160 -15.41 -31.31 4.66
N GLU A 161 -15.76 -31.66 3.42
CA GLU A 161 -15.23 -31.01 2.22
C GLU A 161 -15.60 -29.52 2.14
N TYR A 162 -16.75 -29.12 2.70
CA TYR A 162 -17.17 -27.72 2.75
C TYR A 162 -16.31 -26.90 3.73
N GLU A 163 -15.97 -27.47 4.87
CA GLU A 163 -15.09 -26.87 5.89
C GLU A 163 -13.66 -26.75 5.39
N ILE A 164 -13.14 -27.77 4.69
CA ILE A 164 -11.81 -27.70 4.06
C ILE A 164 -11.76 -26.51 3.09
N LEU A 165 -12.85 -26.24 2.37
CA LEU A 165 -12.96 -25.12 1.42
C LEU A 165 -13.42 -23.79 2.07
N GLY A 166 -13.72 -23.79 3.36
CA GLY A 166 -14.23 -22.63 4.09
C GLY A 166 -15.55 -22.10 3.50
N ILE A 167 -16.43 -22.99 3.04
CA ILE A 167 -17.72 -22.66 2.43
C ILE A 167 -18.79 -22.66 3.53
N ASP A 168 -19.25 -21.46 3.90
CA ASP A 168 -20.31 -21.25 4.89
C ASP A 168 -21.70 -21.11 4.27
N LYS A 169 -21.78 -20.90 2.95
CA LYS A 169 -23.01 -20.55 2.23
C LYS A 169 -23.18 -21.37 0.97
N ARG A 170 -24.41 -21.36 0.45
CA ARG A 170 -24.74 -21.97 -0.83
C ARG A 170 -23.94 -21.33 -1.96
N LEU A 171 -23.21 -22.15 -2.72
CA LEU A 171 -22.41 -21.74 -3.87
C LEU A 171 -22.85 -22.46 -5.14
N THR A 172 -22.63 -21.79 -6.28
CA THR A 172 -22.73 -22.38 -7.61
C THR A 172 -21.45 -23.13 -7.98
N ARG A 173 -21.51 -23.99 -9.00
CA ARG A 173 -20.33 -24.71 -9.51
C ARG A 173 -19.19 -23.79 -9.95
N SER A 174 -19.48 -22.64 -10.55
CA SER A 174 -18.45 -21.66 -10.97
C SER A 174 -17.78 -21.00 -9.77
N GLN A 175 -18.56 -20.66 -8.74
CA GLN A 175 -18.04 -20.12 -7.48
C GLN A 175 -17.18 -21.15 -6.73
N LEU A 176 -17.56 -22.43 -6.76
CA LEU A 176 -16.76 -23.51 -6.17
C LEU A 176 -15.37 -23.61 -6.82
N ARG A 177 -15.30 -23.53 -8.16
CA ARG A 177 -14.02 -23.48 -8.90
C ARG A 177 -13.21 -22.21 -8.62
N GLN A 178 -13.90 -21.08 -8.44
CA GLN A 178 -13.24 -19.82 -8.05
C GLN A 178 -12.62 -19.95 -6.66
N ARG A 179 -13.36 -20.51 -5.69
CA ARG A 179 -12.87 -20.76 -4.34
C ARG A 179 -11.64 -21.66 -4.32
N ARG A 180 -11.62 -22.72 -5.12
CA ARG A 180 -10.41 -23.56 -5.32
C ARG A 180 -9.20 -22.72 -5.75
N ARG A 181 -9.36 -21.84 -6.75
CA ARG A 181 -8.25 -21.01 -7.25
C ARG A 181 -7.74 -20.05 -6.19
N GLU A 182 -8.63 -19.45 -5.40
CA GLU A 182 -8.28 -18.54 -4.31
C GLU A 182 -7.45 -19.26 -3.25
N ILE A 183 -7.92 -20.39 -2.73
CA ILE A 183 -7.22 -21.14 -1.69
C ILE A 183 -5.86 -21.64 -2.22
N LEU A 184 -5.85 -22.26 -3.41
CA LEU A 184 -4.60 -22.71 -4.01
C LEU A 184 -3.64 -21.55 -4.29
N SER A 185 -4.10 -20.35 -4.61
CA SER A 185 -3.20 -19.21 -4.79
C SER A 185 -2.37 -18.89 -3.55
N ALA A 186 -2.90 -19.17 -2.36
CA ALA A 186 -2.24 -18.98 -1.07
C ALA A 186 -1.43 -20.20 -0.63
N VAL A 187 -1.96 -21.43 -0.82
CA VAL A 187 -1.37 -22.66 -0.26
C VAL A 187 -0.55 -23.50 -1.25
N HIS A 188 -0.42 -23.09 -2.52
CA HIS A 188 0.28 -23.90 -3.53
C HIS A 188 1.78 -24.06 -3.19
N PRO A 189 2.35 -25.29 -3.26
CA PRO A 189 3.72 -25.57 -2.84
C PRO A 189 4.81 -24.87 -3.68
N ASP A 190 4.48 -24.45 -4.90
CA ASP A 190 5.41 -23.67 -5.75
C ASP A 190 5.68 -22.26 -5.18
N LYS A 191 4.67 -21.66 -4.55
CA LYS A 191 4.76 -20.30 -3.99
C LYS A 191 5.02 -20.31 -2.49
N ASN A 192 4.53 -21.33 -1.80
CA ASN A 192 4.64 -21.46 -0.36
C ASN A 192 5.69 -22.52 0.01
N LYS A 193 6.74 -22.11 0.73
CA LYS A 193 7.83 -22.98 1.19
C LYS A 193 7.49 -23.80 2.43
N ASP A 194 6.25 -23.71 2.92
CA ASP A 194 5.79 -24.52 4.05
C ASP A 194 5.76 -26.01 3.69
N ALA A 195 6.20 -26.86 4.61
CA ALA A 195 6.24 -28.31 4.40
C ALA A 195 4.83 -28.91 4.23
N GLU A 196 3.83 -28.32 4.90
CA GLU A 196 2.45 -28.78 4.88
C GLU A 196 1.65 -28.21 3.69
N ALA A 197 2.22 -27.27 2.93
CA ALA A 197 1.57 -26.66 1.77
C ALA A 197 1.12 -27.72 0.74
N LYS A 198 1.95 -28.75 0.52
CA LYS A 198 1.62 -29.85 -0.40
C LYS A 198 0.41 -30.66 0.09
N ASN A 199 0.36 -30.97 1.38
CA ASN A 199 -0.72 -31.71 2.00
C ASN A 199 -2.03 -30.90 1.94
N CYS A 200 -1.98 -29.63 2.32
CA CYS A 200 -3.13 -28.73 2.26
C CYS A 200 -3.66 -28.55 0.83
N ALA A 201 -2.76 -28.36 -0.15
CA ALA A 201 -3.15 -28.23 -1.55
C ALA A 201 -3.82 -29.52 -2.08
N GLN A 202 -3.33 -30.69 -1.68
CA GLN A 202 -3.96 -31.97 -2.02
C GLN A 202 -5.35 -32.08 -1.40
N ALA A 203 -5.49 -31.78 -0.12
CA ALA A 203 -6.77 -31.82 0.59
C ALA A 203 -7.84 -30.92 -0.06
N VAL A 204 -7.44 -29.73 -0.50
CA VAL A 204 -8.33 -28.80 -1.21
C VAL A 204 -8.75 -29.35 -2.58
N ASN A 205 -7.84 -30.00 -3.30
CA ASN A 205 -8.18 -30.63 -4.58
C ASN A 205 -9.13 -31.81 -4.37
N ASP A 206 -8.83 -32.69 -3.42
CA ASP A 206 -9.66 -33.87 -3.11
C ASP A 206 -11.06 -33.46 -2.66
N ALA A 207 -11.18 -32.43 -1.81
CA ALA A 207 -12.46 -31.88 -1.37
C ALA A 207 -13.28 -31.31 -2.54
N ILE A 208 -12.65 -30.56 -3.45
CA ILE A 208 -13.32 -30.03 -4.64
C ILE A 208 -13.75 -31.14 -5.58
N ASP A 209 -12.90 -32.12 -5.85
CA ASP A 209 -13.19 -33.20 -6.79
C ASP A 209 -14.36 -34.05 -6.25
N THR A 210 -14.35 -34.38 -4.94
CA THR A 210 -15.46 -35.04 -4.24
C THR A 210 -16.78 -34.28 -4.39
N LEU A 211 -16.78 -32.95 -4.24
CA LEU A 211 -17.98 -32.15 -4.44
C LEU A 211 -18.40 -32.13 -5.92
N LEU A 212 -17.47 -31.89 -6.84
CA LEU A 212 -17.78 -31.80 -8.28
C LEU A 212 -18.29 -33.11 -8.89
N GLU A 213 -17.87 -34.25 -8.34
CA GLU A 213 -18.37 -35.59 -8.71
C GLU A 213 -19.87 -35.75 -8.44
N GLN A 214 -20.40 -35.07 -7.41
CA GLN A 214 -21.84 -35.09 -7.13
C GLN A 214 -22.67 -34.43 -8.24
N ASN A 215 -22.01 -33.69 -9.14
CA ASN A 215 -22.58 -33.08 -10.34
C ASN A 215 -23.83 -32.21 -10.07
N LYS A 216 -23.87 -31.56 -8.91
CA LYS A 216 -24.97 -30.68 -8.49
C LYS A 216 -24.83 -29.29 -9.14
N THR A 217 -25.97 -28.62 -9.28
CA THR A 217 -26.05 -27.22 -9.73
C THR A 217 -25.65 -26.24 -8.61
N PHE A 218 -25.98 -26.60 -7.37
CA PHE A 218 -25.64 -25.85 -6.16
C PHE A 218 -25.07 -26.78 -5.09
N TYR A 219 -24.15 -26.23 -4.31
CA TYR A 219 -23.46 -26.89 -3.20
C TYR A 219 -23.77 -26.12 -1.94
N GLU A 220 -24.28 -26.79 -0.92
CA GLU A 220 -24.68 -26.19 0.34
C GLU A 220 -24.17 -27.08 1.48
N PRO A 221 -23.51 -26.49 2.51
CA PRO A 221 -23.01 -27.25 3.63
C PRO A 221 -24.16 -27.91 4.40
N PRO A 222 -23.96 -29.12 4.97
CA PRO A 222 -24.98 -29.78 5.77
C PRO A 222 -25.33 -28.95 7.02
N VAL A 223 -26.63 -28.79 7.30
CA VAL A 223 -27.14 -28.01 8.42
C VAL A 223 -26.82 -28.74 9.73
N GLY A 224 -25.95 -28.17 10.59
CA GLY A 224 -25.87 -28.56 12.01
C GLY A 224 -24.53 -29.07 12.56
N TYR A 225 -23.36 -28.66 12.05
CA TYR A 225 -22.11 -28.81 12.81
C TYR A 225 -21.74 -27.48 13.48
N PRO A 226 -21.43 -27.47 14.79
CA PRO A 226 -21.10 -26.23 15.50
C PRO A 226 -19.84 -25.64 14.90
N GLN A 227 -19.95 -24.43 14.37
CA GLN A 227 -18.80 -23.55 14.19
C GLN A 227 -18.07 -23.51 15.52
N GLY A 228 -16.76 -23.79 15.52
CA GLY A 228 -15.88 -23.54 16.64
C GLY A 228 -15.84 -22.04 16.94
N SER A 229 -16.89 -21.53 17.56
CA SER A 229 -16.92 -20.27 18.28
C SER A 229 -16.47 -20.55 19.71
N GLU A 230 -15.16 -20.66 19.92
CA GLU A 230 -14.55 -20.35 21.22
C GLU A 230 -13.64 -19.14 20.97
N ALA A 231 -14.16 -17.91 21.12
CA ALA A 231 -14.25 -17.21 22.40
C ALA A 231 -12.90 -17.18 23.15
N HIS A 232 -11.96 -16.35 22.71
CA HIS A 232 -10.96 -15.79 23.63
C HIS A 232 -11.35 -14.35 23.98
N LYS A 233 -11.88 -14.23 25.20
CA LYS A 233 -11.80 -13.03 26.03
C LYS A 233 -10.36 -12.72 26.38
#